data_AF-A0AAW4YA78-F1
#
_entry.id   AF-A0AAW4YA78-F1
#
_cell.length_a   1.000
_cell.length_b   1.000
_cell.length_c   1.000
_cell.angle_alpha   90.00
_cell.angle_beta   90.00
_cell.angle_gamma   90.00
#
_symmetry.space_group_name_H-M   'P 1'
#
loop_
_entity.id
_entity.type
_entity.pdbx_description
1 polymer ?
#
loop_
_entity_poly.entity_id
_entity_poly.type
_entity_poly.pdbx_seq_one_letter_code
_entity_poly.pdbx_strand_id
1 'polypeptide(L)' 'MLDFEKPLFEIRNKIESLKESQDKNDVDLQEEIDMLEASLERETKKIYTNLKPWDRVQIARLQERPTT' A
#
# COMPACT_ATOMS: atom_id res chain seq x y z
N MET A 1 11.43 -6.58 2.48
CA MET A 1 9.99 -6.35 2.72
C MET A 1 9.83 -5.98 4.19
N LEU A 2 9.35 -4.78 4.48
CA LEU A 2 9.17 -4.30 5.85
C LEU A 2 7.88 -4.91 6.43
N ASP A 3 7.91 -5.38 7.67
CA ASP A 3 6.76 -6.08 8.27
C ASP A 3 5.52 -5.19 8.39
N PHE A 4 5.71 -3.88 8.51
CA PHE A 4 4.62 -2.90 8.59
C PHE A 4 4.02 -2.54 7.21
N GLU A 5 4.65 -2.94 6.10
CA GLU A 5 4.11 -2.72 4.74
C GLU A 5 3.25 -3.88 4.24
N LYS A 6 3.28 -5.04 4.92
CA LYS A 6 2.41 -6.19 4.62
C LYS A 6 0.93 -5.84 4.46
N PRO A 7 0.28 -5.12 5.40
CA PRO A 7 -1.13 -4.77 5.25
C PRO A 7 -1.39 -3.88 4.04
N LEU A 8 -0.43 -3.00 3.71
CA LEU A 8 -0.53 -2.13 2.54
C LEU A 8 -0.45 -2.93 1.24
N PHE A 9 0.44 -3.92 1.19
CA PHE A 9 0.64 -4.79 0.05
C PHE A 9 -0.59 -5.68 -0.21
N GLU A 10 -1.27 -6.15 0.83
CA GLU A 10 -2.52 -6.90 0.71
C GLU A 10 -3.64 -6.05 0.08
N ILE A 11 -3.82 -4.81 0.55
CA ILE A 11 -4.82 -3.89 -0.01
C ILE A 11 -4.50 -3.57 -1.48
N ARG A 12 -3.21 -3.38 -1.81
CA ARG A 12 -2.75 -3.12 -3.18
C ARG A 12 -3.02 -4.30 -4.12
N ASN A 13 -2.73 -5.52 -3.69
CA ASN A 13 -3.08 -6.73 -4.45
C ASN A 13 -4.58 -6.86 -4.67
N LYS A 14 -5.38 -6.48 -3.66
CA LYS A 14 -6.83 -6.54 -3.78
C LYS A 14 -7.36 -5.54 -4.80
N ILE A 15 -6.79 -4.33 -4.85
CA ILE A 15 -7.08 -3.33 -5.90
C ILE A 15 -6.69 -3.86 -7.28
N GLU A 16 -5.51 -4.50 -7.41
CA GLU A 16 -5.05 -5.06 -8.68
C GLU A 16 -5.97 -6.19 -9.18
N SER A 17 -6.38 -7.10 -8.28
CA SER A 17 -7.34 -8.16 -8.58
C SER A 17 -8.72 -7.62 -9.00
N LEU A 18 -9.17 -6.52 -8.37
CA LEU A 18 -10.41 -5.84 -8.75
C LEU A 18 -10.28 -5.16 -10.12
N LYS A 19 -9.14 -4.51 -10.41
CA LYS A 19 -8.86 -3.93 -11.74
C LYS A 19 -8.84 -5.00 -12.83
N GLU A 20 -8.23 -6.15 -12.58
CA GLU A 20 -8.28 -7.28 -13.52
C GLU A 20 -9.71 -7.82 -13.71
N SER A 21 -10.50 -7.86 -12.64
CA SER A 21 -11.87 -8.36 -12.68
C SER A 21 -12.81 -7.40 -13.42
N GLN A 22 -12.59 -6.09 -13.27
CA GLN A 22 -13.24 -5.02 -14.04
C GLN A 22 -12.92 -5.16 -15.53
N ASP A 23 -11.65 -5.31 -15.89
CA ASP A 23 -11.21 -5.47 -17.29
C ASP A 23 -11.80 -6.74 -17.95
N LYS A 24 -11.95 -7.83 -17.17
CA LYS A 24 -12.50 -9.10 -17.66
C LYS A 24 -14.02 -9.14 -17.79
N ASN A 25 -14.76 -8.43 -16.94
CA ASN A 25 -16.23 -8.55 -16.86
C ASN A 25 -16.97 -7.27 -17.31
N ASP A 26 -16.25 -6.20 -17.68
CA ASP A 26 -16.81 -4.88 -18.02
C ASP A 26 -17.80 -4.38 -16.94
N VAL A 27 -17.48 -4.68 -15.68
CA VAL A 27 -18.26 -4.28 -14.50
C VAL A 27 -17.66 -3.01 -13.95
N ASP A 28 -18.50 -2.01 -13.71
CA ASP A 28 -18.08 -0.76 -13.06
C ASP A 28 -17.78 -1.02 -11.57
N LEU A 29 -16.51 -1.26 -11.27
CA LEU A 29 -15.96 -1.40 -9.91
C LEU A 29 -15.18 -0.15 -9.50
N GLN A 30 -15.35 0.95 -10.22
CA GLN A 30 -14.55 2.16 -10.03
C GLN A 30 -14.76 2.77 -8.64
N GLU A 31 -16.00 2.81 -8.15
CA GLU A 31 -16.32 3.28 -6.79
C GLU A 31 -15.65 2.41 -5.71
N GLU A 32 -15.61 1.09 -5.90
CA GLU A 32 -15.04 0.17 -4.91
C GLU A 32 -13.50 0.22 -4.90
N ILE A 33 -12.89 0.43 -6.08
CA ILE A 33 -11.47 0.73 -6.22
C ILE A 33 -11.12 2.03 -5.52
N ASP A 34 -11.88 3.10 -5.76
CA ASP A 34 -11.64 4.42 -5.15
C ASP A 34 -11.77 4.36 -3.62
N MET A 35 -12.75 3.60 -3.11
CA MET A 35 -12.89 3.37 -1.67
C MET A 35 -11.69 2.61 -1.08
N LEU A 36 -11.17 1.61 -1.79
CA LEU A 36 -9.99 0.85 -1.36
C LEU A 36 -8.71 1.68 -1.44
N GLU A 37 -8.54 2.50 -2.48
CA GLU A 37 -7.42 3.44 -2.60
C GLU A 37 -7.44 4.48 -1.47
N ALA A 38 -8.61 5.04 -1.14
CA ALA A 38 -8.77 5.94 0.00
C ALA A 38 -8.46 5.25 1.34
N SER A 39 -8.86 3.98 1.49
CA SER A 39 -8.53 3.20 2.70
C SER A 39 -7.03 2.90 2.78
N LEU A 40 -6.40 2.58 1.65
CA LEU A 40 -4.95 2.38 1.52
C LEU A 40 -4.19 3.64 1.92
N GLU A 41 -4.62 4.82 1.45
CA GLU A 41 -3.95 6.08 1.79
C GLU A 41 -4.06 6.40 3.30
N ARG A 42 -5.22 6.13 3.92
CA ARG A 42 -5.40 6.31 5.37
C ARG A 42 -4.52 5.35 6.18
N GLU A 43 -4.49 4.07 5.82
CA GLU A 43 -3.63 3.05 6.43
C GLU A 43 -2.16 3.44 6.29
N THR A 44 -1.74 3.83 5.08
CA THR A 44 -0.39 4.34 4.79
C THR A 44 -0.06 5.48 5.73
N LYS A 45 -0.88 6.54 5.74
CA LYS A 45 -0.64 7.71 6.57
C LYS A 45 -0.56 7.32 8.05
N LYS A 46 -1.41 6.43 8.54
CA LYS A 46 -1.39 5.96 9.93
C LYS A 46 -0.09 5.21 10.28
N ILE A 47 0.36 4.32 9.40
CA ILE A 47 1.61 3.56 9.56
C ILE A 47 2.81 4.52 9.58
N TYR A 48 2.90 5.42 8.58
CA TYR A 48 4.01 6.37 8.47
C TYR A 48 3.99 7.44 9.57
N THR A 49 2.83 7.81 10.10
CA THR A 49 2.71 8.77 11.21
C THR A 49 3.08 8.13 12.55
N ASN A 50 2.82 6.82 12.73
CA ASN A 50 3.14 6.08 13.94
C ASN A 50 4.38 5.19 13.79
N LEU A 51 5.29 5.55 12.88
CA LEU A 51 6.55 4.83 12.66
C LEU A 51 7.36 4.77 13.95
N LYS A 52 7.62 3.56 14.45
CA LYS A 52 8.51 3.41 15.62
C LYS A 52 9.93 3.80 15.20
N PRO A 53 10.78 4.26 16.15
CA PRO A 53 12.16 4.60 15.85
C PRO A 53 12.93 3.48 15.13
N TRP A 54 12.64 2.22 15.46
CA TRP A 54 13.23 1.05 14.81
C TRP A 54 12.77 0.85 13.37
N ASP A 55 11.49 1.08 13.07
CA ASP A 55 10.93 0.99 11.71
C ASP A 55 11.55 2.06 10.81
N ARG A 56 11.77 3.27 11.34
CA ARG A 56 12.48 4.36 10.63
C ARG A 56 13.93 3.98 10.29
N VAL A 57 14.61 3.25 11.18
CA VAL A 57 15.97 2.73 10.92
C VAL A 57 15.94 1.63 9.85
N GLN A 58 14.93 0.77 9.85
CA GLN A 58 14.77 -0.25 8.81
C GLN A 58 14.53 0.38 7.42
N ILE A 59 13.75 1.46 7.33
CA ILE A 59 13.57 2.24 6.10
C ILE A 59 14.91 2.85 5.65
N ALA A 60 15.66 3.46 6.58
CA ALA A 60 16.95 4.09 6.27
C ALA A 60 18.04 3.10 5.85
N ARG A 61 17.92 1.82 6.25
CA ARG A 61 18.82 0.72 5.86
C ARG A 61 18.50 0.12 4.49
N LEU A 62 17.39 0.51 3.85
CA LEU A 62 17.09 0.08 2.50
C LEU A 62 18.16 0.66 1.55
N GLN A 63 18.84 -0.22 0.80
CA GLN A 63 19.97 0.15 -0.06
C GLN A 63 19.61 1.13 -1.19
N GLU A 64 18.32 1.39 -1.43
CA GLU A 64 17.82 2.34 -2.42
C GLU A 64 17.99 3.81 -2.02
N ARG A 65 18.44 4.12 -0.79
CA ARG A 65 18.86 5.49 -0.48
C ARG A 65 20.31 5.70 -0.97
N PRO A 66 20.56 6.59 -1.95
CA PRO A 66 21.91 6.88 -2.41
C PRO A 66 22.71 7.38 -1.21
N THR A 67 23.72 6.59 -0.83
CA THR A 67 24.59 6.91 0.30
C THR A 67 25.75 7.74 -0.23
N THR A 68 25.50 9.04 -0.43
CA THR A 68 26.46 10.06 -0.94
C THR A 68 27.05 9.78 -2.32
#